data_AF-A0A8T3B3W5-F1
#
_entry.id   AF-A0A8T3B3W5-F1
#
_cell.length_a   1.000
_cell.length_b   1.000
_cell.length_c   1.000
_cell.angle_alpha   90.00
_cell.angle_beta   90.00
_cell.angle_gamma   90.00
#
_symmetry.space_group_name_H-M   'P 1'
#
loop_
_entity.id
_entity.type
_entity.pdbx_description
1 polymer ?
#
loop_
_entity_poly.entity_id
_entity_poly.type
_entity_poly.pdbx_seq_one_letter_code
_entity_poly.pdbx_strand_id
1 'polypeptide(L)'
;MVLRSATKKAVAESPKRLANLIDLANVPSTLREVVGQSQISRLGCFIRVWSYIKEQNLQDAVDMNIVNCDDKLKRILLGKDQIKLAELPTLIKLHFPKQPK
;
A
#
# COMPACT_ATOMS: atom_id res chain seq x y z
N MET A 1 9.49 -35.75 -20.01
CA MET A 1 8.04 -35.45 -19.93
C MET A 1 7.50 -36.29 -18.76
N VAL A 2 7.14 -35.75 -17.61
CA VAL A 2 6.01 -34.85 -17.34
C VAL A 2 6.26 -34.04 -16.03
N LEU A 3 5.99 -32.74 -16.11
CA LEU A 3 5.83 -31.74 -15.04
C LEU A 3 5.12 -32.27 -13.79
N ARG A 4 5.46 -31.76 -12.58
CA ARG A 4 4.46 -31.27 -11.59
C ARG A 4 4.99 -30.14 -10.71
N SER A 5 4.44 -28.97 -10.95
CA SER A 5 4.54 -27.75 -10.15
C SER A 5 3.68 -27.87 -8.88
N ALA A 6 4.23 -27.48 -7.73
CA ALA A 6 3.53 -27.28 -6.45
C ALA A 6 4.09 -25.97 -5.85
N THR A 7 3.35 -25.01 -5.30
CA THR A 7 2.00 -25.03 -4.74
C THR A 7 1.51 -23.57 -4.71
N LYS A 8 0.59 -23.19 -5.60
CA LYS A 8 -0.23 -21.96 -5.47
C LYS A 8 -1.54 -22.35 -4.79
N LYS A 9 -1.56 -22.41 -3.47
CA LYS A 9 -2.80 -22.75 -2.74
C LYS A 9 -2.84 -22.07 -1.37
N ALA A 10 -3.01 -20.74 -1.38
CA ALA A 10 -3.31 -19.95 -0.18
C ALA A 10 -4.01 -18.61 -0.51
N VAL A 11 -4.82 -18.56 -1.58
CA VAL A 11 -5.59 -17.35 -1.95
C VAL A 11 -7.05 -17.70 -2.27
N ALA A 12 -7.64 -18.59 -1.47
CA ALA A 12 -9.03 -19.02 -1.66
C ALA A 12 -9.92 -18.83 -0.42
N GLU A 13 -9.49 -18.04 0.57
CA GLU A 13 -10.35 -17.69 1.70
C GLU A 13 -10.67 -16.20 1.65
N SER A 14 -11.91 -15.88 1.25
CA SER A 14 -12.55 -14.56 1.25
C SER A 14 -12.46 -13.72 -0.05
N PRO A 15 -13.17 -14.10 -1.14
CA PRO A 15 -13.29 -13.26 -2.33
C PRO A 15 -13.89 -11.87 -2.03
N LYS A 16 -14.71 -11.75 -0.97
CA LYS A 16 -15.30 -10.48 -0.50
C LYS A 16 -14.28 -9.54 0.17
N ARG A 17 -13.24 -10.09 0.83
CA ARG A 17 -12.15 -9.29 1.39
C ARG A 17 -11.17 -8.86 0.30
N LEU A 18 -10.86 -9.74 -0.65
CA LEU A 18 -10.03 -9.42 -1.81
C LEU A 18 -10.70 -8.41 -2.74
N ALA A 19 -12.00 -8.55 -3.03
CA ALA A 19 -12.75 -7.59 -3.84
C ALA A 19 -12.71 -6.17 -3.23
N ASN A 20 -12.89 -6.08 -1.91
CA ASN A 20 -12.72 -4.82 -1.19
C ASN A 20 -11.29 -4.25 -1.35
N LEU A 21 -10.26 -5.09 -1.34
CA LEU A 21 -8.87 -4.65 -1.52
C LEU A 21 -8.52 -4.20 -2.95
N ILE A 22 -9.32 -4.62 -3.95
CA ILE A 22 -9.19 -4.29 -5.37
C ILE A 22 -10.04 -3.06 -5.76
N ASP A 23 -10.95 -2.62 -4.89
CA ASP A 23 -11.77 -1.42 -5.11
C ASP A 23 -10.89 -0.19 -5.44
N LEU A 24 -11.00 0.26 -6.69
CA LEU A 24 -10.24 1.36 -7.28
C LEU A 24 -10.87 2.68 -6.80
N ALA A 25 -10.31 3.30 -5.77
CA ALA A 25 -10.77 4.64 -5.38
C ALA A 25 -10.04 5.72 -6.19
N ASN A 26 -10.75 6.84 -6.37
CA ASN A 26 -10.18 8.05 -6.93
C ASN A 26 -9.11 8.59 -5.97
N VAL A 27 -7.86 8.63 -6.43
CA VAL A 27 -6.75 9.02 -5.57
C VAL A 27 -6.66 10.55 -5.52
N PRO A 28 -6.55 11.18 -4.34
CA PRO A 28 -6.33 12.61 -4.25
C PRO A 28 -5.03 13.00 -4.95
N SER A 29 -4.97 14.23 -5.47
CA SER A 29 -3.90 14.74 -6.35
C SER A 29 -2.48 14.48 -5.82
N THR A 30 -2.30 14.56 -4.50
CA THR A 30 -1.02 14.29 -3.80
C THR A 30 -0.53 12.86 -3.94
N LEU A 31 -1.43 11.88 -3.96
CA LEU A 31 -1.08 10.47 -4.15
C LEU A 31 -0.81 10.15 -5.63
N ARG A 32 -1.43 10.89 -6.55
CA ARG A 32 -1.28 10.70 -8.00
C ARG A 32 0.15 10.97 -8.47
N GLU A 33 0.87 11.89 -7.83
CA GLU A 33 2.27 12.20 -8.19
C GLU A 33 3.22 11.03 -7.88
N VAL A 34 2.97 10.28 -6.81
CA VAL A 34 3.83 9.15 -6.38
C VAL A 34 3.41 7.84 -7.05
N VAL A 35 2.11 7.65 -7.23
CA VAL A 35 1.54 6.43 -7.80
C VAL A 35 1.48 6.48 -9.34
N GLY A 36 1.39 7.68 -9.92
CA GLY A 36 1.27 7.89 -11.37
C GLY A 36 -0.08 7.46 -11.96
N GLN A 37 -1.06 7.07 -11.13
CA GLN A 37 -2.35 6.55 -11.58
C GLN A 37 -3.51 7.36 -10.99
N SER A 38 -4.56 7.60 -11.80
CA SER A 38 -5.76 8.31 -11.36
C SER A 38 -6.66 7.49 -10.44
N GLN A 39 -6.52 6.17 -10.49
CA GLN A 39 -7.24 5.23 -9.66
C GLN A 39 -6.26 4.12 -9.30
N ILE A 40 -6.22 3.77 -8.02
CA ILE A 40 -5.45 2.63 -7.55
C ILE A 40 -6.27 1.88 -6.50
N SER A 41 -6.08 0.58 -6.40
CA SER A 41 -6.70 -0.20 -5.34
C SER A 41 -5.94 0.00 -4.03
N ARG A 42 -6.61 -0.20 -2.89
CA ARG A 42 -5.95 -0.15 -1.56
C ARG A 42 -4.69 -1.01 -1.49
N LEU A 43 -4.76 -2.22 -2.04
CA LEU A 43 -3.63 -3.13 -2.09
C LEU A 43 -2.52 -2.64 -3.04
N GLY A 44 -2.90 -2.13 -4.21
CA GLY A 44 -1.94 -1.57 -5.17
C GLY A 44 -1.19 -0.37 -4.58
N CYS A 45 -1.89 0.51 -3.85
CA CYS A 45 -1.30 1.65 -3.18
C CYS A 45 -0.30 1.19 -2.11
N PHE A 46 -0.68 0.19 -1.30
CA PHE A 46 0.22 -0.40 -0.31
C PHE A 46 1.49 -0.95 -0.95
N ILE A 47 1.36 -1.76 -2.01
CA ILE A 47 2.51 -2.36 -2.70
C ILE A 47 3.40 -1.28 -3.32
N ARG A 48 2.81 -0.25 -3.95
CA ARG A 48 3.57 0.87 -4.54
C ARG A 48 4.35 1.66 -3.49
N VAL A 49 3.70 2.07 -2.40
CA VAL A 49 4.35 2.78 -1.30
C VAL A 49 5.42 1.91 -0.65
N TRP A 50 5.14 0.62 -0.47
CA TRP A 50 6.08 -0.35 0.09
C TRP A 50 7.34 -0.54 -0.77
N SER A 51 7.17 -0.72 -2.09
CA SER A 51 8.28 -0.78 -3.03
C SER A 51 9.11 0.50 -2.97
N TYR A 52 8.46 1.66 -2.96
CA TYR A 52 9.14 2.95 -2.87
C TYR A 52 9.95 3.10 -1.58
N ILE A 53 9.38 2.73 -0.42
CA ILE A 53 10.09 2.73 0.88
C ILE A 53 11.36 1.89 0.81
N LYS A 54 11.30 0.72 0.17
CA LYS A 54 12.45 -0.17 0.02
C LYS A 54 13.49 0.37 -0.97
N GLU A 55 13.06 0.87 -2.12
CA GLU A 55 13.93 1.45 -3.14
C GLU A 55 14.67 2.69 -2.65
N GLN A 56 14.02 3.49 -1.80
CA GLN A 56 14.60 4.69 -1.17
C GLN A 56 15.28 4.40 0.18
N ASN A 57 15.30 3.14 0.63
CA ASN A 57 15.86 2.73 1.91
C ASN A 57 15.36 3.56 3.11
N LEU A 58 14.05 3.83 3.12
CA LEU A 58 13.39 4.68 4.12
C LEU A 58 13.07 3.95 5.43
N GLN A 59 13.39 2.66 5.55
CA GLN A 59 13.29 1.96 6.84
C GLN A 59 14.37 2.45 7.79
N ASP A 60 14.00 2.61 9.05
CA ASP A 60 14.97 2.96 10.08
C ASP A 60 15.97 1.80 10.31
N ALA A 61 17.25 2.13 10.45
CA ALA A 61 18.32 1.16 10.62
C ALA A 61 18.33 0.54 12.02
N VAL A 62 17.77 1.24 13.01
CA VAL A 62 17.65 0.77 14.39
C VAL A 62 16.34 0.01 14.57
N ASP A 63 15.25 0.57 14.04
CA ASP A 63 13.91 0.00 14.15
C ASP A 63 13.31 -0.30 12.78
N MET A 64 13.43 -1.55 12.31
CA MET A 64 12.84 -1.98 11.02
C MET A 64 11.30 -1.83 10.95
N ASN A 65 10.65 -1.56 12.08
CA ASN A 65 9.22 -1.26 12.18
C ASN A 65 8.89 0.23 11.96
N ILE A 66 9.89 1.10 11.89
CA ILE A 66 9.75 2.53 11.63
C ILE A 66 10.16 2.82 10.19
N VAL A 67 9.37 3.68 9.55
CA VAL A 67 9.64 4.22 8.21
C VAL A 67 9.80 5.72 8.33
N ASN A 68 10.98 6.21 7.96
CA ASN A 68 11.31 7.62 7.81
C ASN A 68 10.67 8.11 6.51
N CYS A 69 9.66 8.96 6.62
CA CYS A 69 8.93 9.47 5.46
C CYS A 69 9.75 10.58 4.80
N ASP A 70 10.01 10.47 3.50
CA ASP A 70 10.54 11.60 2.72
C ASP A 70 9.42 12.62 2.42
N ASP A 71 9.73 13.72 1.75
CA ASP A 71 8.73 14.72 1.34
C ASP A 71 7.57 14.12 0.54
N LYS A 72 7.82 13.12 -0.31
CA LYS A 72 6.75 12.44 -1.08
C LYS A 72 5.92 11.54 -0.19
N LEU A 73 6.54 10.73 0.66
CA LEU A 73 5.83 9.87 1.62
C LEU A 73 5.02 10.71 2.60
N LYS A 74 5.56 11.83 3.09
CA LYS A 74 4.88 12.78 3.96
C LYS A 74 3.59 13.29 3.30
N ARG A 75 3.63 13.71 2.03
CA ARG A 75 2.41 14.14 1.31
C ARG A 75 1.32 13.07 1.25
N ILE A 76 1.72 11.80 1.17
CA ILE A 76 0.80 10.67 1.22
C ILE A 76 0.33 10.47 2.65
N LEU A 77 1.23 10.30 3.60
CA LEU A 77 0.96 9.86 4.97
C LEU A 77 0.54 11.00 5.90
N LEU A 78 -0.24 11.96 5.39
CA LEU A 78 -0.81 13.09 6.14
C LEU A 78 0.25 14.00 6.80
N GLY A 79 1.43 14.11 6.18
CA GLY A 79 2.54 14.93 6.65
C GLY A 79 3.37 14.31 7.78
N LYS A 80 3.17 13.03 8.10
CA LYS A 80 3.95 12.37 9.17
C LYS A 80 5.40 12.17 8.76
N ASP A 81 6.33 12.64 9.59
CA ASP A 81 7.79 12.48 9.38
C ASP A 81 8.27 11.04 9.59
N GLN A 82 7.67 10.35 10.56
CA GLN A 82 7.88 8.94 10.81
C GLN A 82 6.55 8.25 11.00
N ILE A 83 6.45 7.05 10.45
CA ILE A 83 5.32 6.17 10.70
C ILE A 83 5.80 4.79 11.11
N LYS A 84 4.97 4.09 11.88
CA LYS A 84 5.16 2.67 12.14
C LYS A 84 4.58 1.87 10.98
N LEU A 85 5.16 0.71 10.69
CA LEU A 85 4.68 -0.23 9.67
C LEU A 85 3.19 -0.57 9.85
N ALA A 86 2.75 -0.66 11.09
CA ALA A 86 1.36 -0.92 11.46
C ALA A 86 0.41 0.25 11.15
N GLU A 87 0.91 1.49 11.12
CA GLU A 87 0.14 2.69 10.75
C GLU A 87 -0.07 2.77 9.25
N LEU A 88 0.86 2.24 8.43
CA LEU A 88 0.83 2.31 6.97
C LEU A 88 -0.50 1.83 6.36
N PRO A 89 -1.03 0.63 6.66
CA PRO A 89 -2.32 0.19 6.12
C PRO A 89 -3.50 1.05 6.61
N THR A 90 -3.43 1.61 7.81
CA THR A 90 -4.46 2.50 8.38
C THR A 90 -4.45 3.86 7.69
N LEU A 91 -3.27 4.44 7.47
CA LEU A 91 -3.07 5.69 6.75
C LEU A 91 -3.57 5.55 5.31
N ILE A 92 -3.15 4.49 4.61
CA ILE A 92 -3.66 4.17 3.28
C ILE A 92 -5.18 4.10 3.32
N LYS A 93 -5.78 3.32 4.22
CA LYS A 93 -7.24 3.20 4.34
C LYS A 93 -7.95 4.56 4.52
N LEU A 94 -7.31 5.56 5.12
CA LEU A 94 -7.86 6.91 5.25
C LEU A 94 -8.00 7.64 3.89
N HIS A 95 -7.12 7.34 2.93
CA HIS A 95 -7.21 7.86 1.56
C HIS A 95 -8.26 7.16 0.69
N PHE A 96 -8.71 5.97 1.12
CA PHE A 96 -9.75 5.20 0.44
C PHE A 96 -11.02 5.25 1.29
N PRO A 97 -11.78 6.36 1.26
CA PRO A 97 -13.08 6.40 1.92
C PRO A 97 -13.91 5.24 1.37
N LYS A 98 -14.54 4.46 2.25
CA LYS A 98 -15.45 3.40 1.83
C LYS A 98 -16.50 4.04 0.91
N GLN A 99 -16.50 3.69 -0.37
CA GLN A 99 -17.61 4.03 -1.24
C GLN A 99 -18.87 3.44 -0.57
N PRO A 100 -19.85 4.26 -0.16
CA PRO A 100 -21.12 3.72 0.28
C PRO A 100 -21.71 2.97 -0.92
N LYS A 101 -22.02 1.69 -0.70
CA LYS A 101 -22.70 0.85 -1.66
C LYS A 101 -24.14 1.32 -1.85
#